data_AF-A0A565BF50-F1
#
_entry.id   AF-A0A565BF50-F1
#
_cell.length_a   1.000
_cell.length_b   1.000
_cell.length_c   1.000
_cell.angle_alpha   90.00
_cell.angle_beta   90.00
_cell.angle_gamma   90.00
#
_symmetry.space_group_name_H-M   'P 1'
#
loop_
_entity.id
_entity.type
_entity.pdbx_description
1 polymer ?
#
loop_
_entity_poly.entity_id
_entity_poly.type
_entity_poly.pdbx_seq_one_letter_code
_entity_poly.pdbx_strand_id
1 'polypeptide(L)'
;MAATVAIALKPPASFFRGGNRRDGENGFSVARVSKGERFTESIVRLSASTVLFLGLTLRVCSPASARLPPPIIATHSVTENKIDSGTVSGAAEENHGIVNEEDEKLEADFEAYKAKVYSLTVPLKLVALRGSVPPSWIKDFMSSQGKRVRLKTRFRANLEEIFFDLSTSSRKAKKGSALEADMISIGDSWLSFAIKEKLIEPMKGVEDQDWYKSLSDKWKIYLRRNLAGENAPDGETWAVPYRWGSMVIAYKKSKFQQYKLAPIEDWADLWRPELAGRISMVNSPREVVGAVLKYMGASYNTTDLDSQVAGGRIAVEKNLASLMKQIKLFDSTNYLKAFNVGDVWVTVGWSSDVIPVAKRMSNVTVIVPKSGATLWADLWAIPAVSVACKEAEQIGGRVRGPSPLIQQWIEFCLQPARSLPFTREVIPGASPSALEGLLVSEPEETKKDRTKLDTNLVSGVPHPDILSKCEFLEPLPEATLLEYRLLIDSVKKQSQEPGLVEKLKDIVSIWVQGFRAKLHS
;
A
#
# COMPACT_ATOMS: atom_id res chain seq x y z
N MET A 1 -24.74 -42.40 17.70
CA MET A 1 -24.28 -42.37 16.30
C MET A 1 -25.16 -41.39 15.52
N ALA A 2 -24.58 -40.32 15.00
CA ALA A 2 -25.25 -39.38 14.09
C ALA A 2 -24.20 -38.92 13.07
N ALA A 3 -24.51 -39.03 11.78
CA ALA A 3 -23.53 -38.78 10.71
C ALA A 3 -23.56 -37.32 10.27
N THR A 4 -22.41 -36.65 10.34
CA THR A 4 -22.25 -35.25 9.92
C THR A 4 -22.04 -35.18 8.40
N VAL A 5 -22.95 -34.51 7.69
CA VAL A 5 -22.77 -34.22 6.26
C VAL A 5 -21.93 -32.96 6.10
N ALA A 6 -20.69 -33.11 5.65
CA ALA A 6 -19.80 -32.00 5.32
C ALA A 6 -20.01 -31.57 3.85
N ILE A 7 -20.59 -30.39 3.64
CA ILE A 7 -20.73 -29.79 2.31
C ILE A 7 -19.49 -28.93 2.01
N ALA A 8 -18.60 -29.45 1.16
CA ALA A 8 -17.42 -28.72 0.71
C ALA A 8 -17.76 -27.83 -0.50
N LEU A 9 -17.90 -26.53 -0.29
CA LEU A 9 -18.06 -25.54 -1.37
C LEU A 9 -16.69 -25.13 -1.94
N LYS A 10 -16.44 -25.48 -3.20
CA LYS A 10 -15.34 -24.91 -3.99
C LYS A 10 -15.64 -23.45 -4.37
N PRO A 11 -14.65 -22.54 -4.38
CA PRO A 11 -14.81 -21.23 -5.00
C PRO A 11 -14.88 -21.35 -6.54
N PRO A 12 -15.57 -20.42 -7.23
CA PRO A 12 -15.75 -20.46 -8.68
C PRO A 12 -14.48 -20.03 -9.44
N ALA A 13 -14.34 -20.51 -10.68
CA ALA A 13 -13.19 -20.27 -11.54
C ALA A 13 -13.53 -19.52 -12.83
N SER A 14 -12.67 -18.57 -13.22
CA SER A 14 -12.31 -18.09 -14.57
C SER A 14 -11.85 -16.61 -14.46
N PHE A 15 -10.86 -16.12 -15.20
CA PHE A 15 -10.30 -16.59 -16.47
C PHE A 15 -8.79 -16.88 -16.43
N PHE A 16 -8.42 -18.12 -16.80
CA PHE A 16 -7.21 -18.40 -17.56
C PHE A 16 -7.61 -19.39 -18.67
N ARG A 17 -7.40 -19.04 -19.94
CA ARG A 17 -7.56 -19.97 -21.07
C ARG A 17 -6.26 -19.97 -21.87
N GLY A 18 -5.57 -21.10 -21.86
CA GLY A 18 -4.25 -21.26 -22.47
C GLY A 18 -3.58 -22.58 -22.08
N GLY A 19 -4.37 -23.65 -21.98
CA GLY A 19 -3.87 -24.99 -21.69
C GLY A 19 -3.64 -25.78 -22.97
N ASN A 20 -2.46 -26.37 -23.12
CA ASN A 20 -2.24 -27.50 -24.01
C ASN A 20 -1.55 -28.59 -23.18
N ARG A 21 -2.20 -29.74 -23.02
CA ARG A 21 -1.77 -30.84 -22.15
C ARG A 21 -1.90 -32.15 -22.93
N ARG A 22 -0.85 -32.95 -22.96
CA ARG A 22 -0.84 -34.34 -23.44
C ARG A 22 -0.18 -35.19 -22.37
N ASP A 23 -0.85 -36.28 -22.00
CA ASP A 23 -0.40 -37.47 -21.25
C ASP A 23 -1.58 -38.48 -21.38
N GLY A 24 -1.45 -39.81 -21.50
CA GLY A 24 -0.39 -40.66 -22.08
C GLY A 24 -1.02 -41.49 -23.24
N GLU A 25 -0.68 -42.74 -23.56
CA GLU A 25 0.32 -43.69 -23.02
C GLU A 25 0.48 -44.86 -24.03
N ASN A 26 1.57 -45.63 -23.94
CA ASN A 26 1.81 -46.98 -24.52
C ASN A 26 1.86 -47.20 -26.06
N GLY A 27 2.84 -48.01 -26.50
CA GLY A 27 2.83 -48.69 -27.80
C GLY A 27 4.14 -48.66 -28.61
N PHE A 28 5.09 -49.55 -28.31
CA PHE A 28 6.19 -49.87 -29.24
C PHE A 28 5.74 -50.96 -30.23
N SER A 29 5.70 -50.67 -31.53
CA SER A 29 5.91 -51.67 -32.60
C SER A 29 6.21 -50.99 -33.96
N VAL A 30 6.75 -51.78 -34.89
CA VAL A 30 7.39 -51.34 -36.14
C VAL A 30 6.44 -51.52 -37.34
N ALA A 31 6.27 -50.50 -38.20
CA ALA A 31 5.97 -50.71 -39.62
C ALA A 31 6.25 -49.48 -40.52
N ARG A 32 6.60 -49.79 -41.76
CA ARG A 32 7.11 -48.96 -42.87
C ARG A 32 5.97 -48.67 -43.88
N VAL A 33 6.21 -47.78 -44.89
CA VAL A 33 5.44 -47.65 -46.18
C VAL A 33 4.05 -46.93 -46.07
N SER A 34 3.49 -46.23 -47.07
CA SER A 34 3.98 -45.27 -48.11
C SER A 34 2.78 -44.59 -48.83
N LYS A 35 3.01 -43.48 -49.57
CA LYS A 35 2.29 -42.96 -50.79
C LYS A 35 0.75 -42.92 -50.90
N GLY A 36 0.25 -41.89 -51.62
CA GLY A 36 -1.10 -41.81 -52.24
C GLY A 36 -1.79 -40.46 -51.97
N GLU A 37 -1.76 -39.49 -52.88
CA GLU A 37 -2.83 -39.16 -53.87
C GLU A 37 -4.04 -38.42 -53.22
N ARG A 38 -4.24 -37.11 -53.43
CA ARG A 38 -4.81 -36.40 -54.62
C ARG A 38 -6.25 -36.81 -54.98
N PHE A 39 -7.17 -35.84 -54.97
CA PHE A 39 -8.31 -35.52 -55.89
C PHE A 39 -9.22 -34.52 -55.12
N THR A 40 -9.09 -33.20 -55.33
CA THR A 40 -9.93 -32.31 -56.17
C THR A 40 -11.44 -32.28 -55.88
N GLU A 41 -11.98 -31.10 -55.55
CA GLU A 41 -12.97 -30.42 -56.41
C GLU A 41 -13.11 -28.91 -56.09
N SER A 42 -13.81 -28.16 -56.96
CA SER A 42 -13.79 -26.69 -57.07
C SER A 42 -15.16 -26.02 -56.84
N ILE A 43 -15.16 -24.68 -56.64
CA ILE A 43 -16.12 -23.62 -57.07
C ILE A 43 -15.79 -22.39 -56.18
N VAL A 44 -15.27 -21.21 -56.60
CA VAL A 44 -15.40 -20.30 -57.77
C VAL A 44 -16.38 -19.14 -57.54
N ARG A 45 -15.81 -17.95 -57.23
CA ARG A 45 -16.30 -16.55 -57.44
C ARG A 45 -17.54 -16.11 -56.59
N LEU A 46 -17.75 -14.83 -56.27
CA LEU A 46 -17.47 -13.58 -57.01
C LEU A 46 -16.87 -12.42 -56.17
N SER A 47 -16.34 -11.41 -56.88
CA SER A 47 -15.81 -10.13 -56.35
C SER A 47 -16.39 -8.93 -57.12
N ALA A 48 -16.60 -7.78 -56.47
CA ALA A 48 -16.73 -6.42 -57.04
C ALA A 48 -17.03 -5.43 -55.88
N SER A 49 -16.58 -4.17 -55.83
CA SER A 49 -15.66 -3.40 -56.70
C SER A 49 -14.99 -2.24 -55.94
N THR A 50 -13.87 -1.75 -56.47
CA THR A 50 -13.11 -0.57 -56.02
C THR A 50 -13.35 0.64 -56.93
N VAL A 51 -13.37 1.87 -56.40
CA VAL A 51 -13.13 3.13 -57.18
C VAL A 51 -12.38 4.16 -56.30
N LEU A 52 -11.27 4.72 -56.81
CA LEU A 52 -10.56 5.91 -56.27
C LEU A 52 -11.11 7.20 -56.91
N PHE A 53 -10.98 8.41 -56.33
CA PHE A 53 -9.89 9.41 -56.53
C PHE A 53 -10.43 10.82 -56.15
N LEU A 54 -9.71 11.93 -55.93
CA LEU A 54 -8.31 12.28 -55.56
C LEU A 54 -8.37 13.76 -55.07
N GLY A 55 -7.58 14.21 -54.08
CA GLY A 55 -7.54 15.63 -53.68
C GLY A 55 -6.30 16.05 -52.89
N LEU A 56 -5.30 16.65 -53.55
CA LEU A 56 -4.00 17.06 -52.98
C LEU A 56 -4.07 18.22 -51.97
N THR A 57 -3.14 18.21 -51.00
CA THR A 57 -2.14 19.30 -50.84
C THR A 57 -0.85 18.74 -50.22
N LEU A 58 0.33 19.24 -50.66
CA LEU A 58 1.65 18.73 -50.23
C LEU A 58 2.73 19.84 -50.32
N ARG A 59 3.38 20.15 -49.18
CA ARG A 59 4.73 20.76 -49.04
C ARG A 59 5.23 20.33 -47.65
N VAL A 60 6.09 19.31 -47.51
CA VAL A 60 7.55 19.28 -47.75
C VAL A 60 8.35 20.18 -46.82
N CYS A 61 9.05 19.55 -45.86
CA CYS A 61 10.45 19.83 -45.53
C CYS A 61 11.08 18.64 -44.76
N SER A 62 12.39 18.45 -44.91
CA SER A 62 13.12 17.19 -44.63
C SER A 62 13.49 16.96 -43.15
N PRO A 63 13.73 15.70 -42.73
CA PRO A 63 14.28 15.39 -41.42
C PRO A 63 15.81 15.51 -41.41
N ALA A 64 16.36 16.46 -40.64
CA ALA A 64 17.79 16.50 -40.35
C ALA A 64 18.14 15.49 -39.25
N SER A 65 19.12 14.61 -39.51
CA SER A 65 19.64 13.70 -38.49
C SER A 65 20.54 14.44 -37.49
N ALA A 66 20.11 14.47 -36.23
CA ALA A 66 20.99 14.72 -35.09
C ALA A 66 20.94 13.51 -34.16
N ARG A 67 21.98 12.66 -34.20
CA ARG A 67 22.14 11.54 -33.27
C ARG A 67 22.51 12.08 -31.89
N LEU A 68 21.54 12.17 -30.99
CA LEU A 68 21.80 12.21 -29.54
C LEU A 68 21.71 10.77 -29.01
N PRO A 69 22.66 10.30 -28.17
CA PRO A 69 22.58 8.97 -27.58
C PRO A 69 21.40 8.91 -26.60
N PRO A 70 20.74 7.75 -26.45
CA PRO A 70 19.73 7.58 -25.41
C PRO A 70 20.37 7.73 -24.03
N PRO A 71 19.64 8.24 -23.02
CA PRO A 71 20.16 8.27 -21.66
C PRO A 71 20.44 6.84 -21.20
N ILE A 72 21.67 6.59 -20.77
CA ILE A 72 22.09 5.28 -20.27
C ILE A 72 21.31 5.00 -18.99
N ILE A 73 20.29 4.14 -19.09
CA ILE A 73 19.71 3.49 -17.92
C ILE A 73 20.79 2.55 -17.40
N ALA A 74 21.54 3.00 -16.40
CA ALA A 74 22.46 2.14 -15.67
C ALA A 74 21.64 1.05 -14.96
N THR A 75 21.59 -0.13 -15.56
CA THR A 75 21.12 -1.35 -14.89
C THR A 75 22.12 -1.71 -13.81
N HIS A 76 22.00 -1.06 -12.65
CA HIS A 76 22.71 -1.47 -11.45
C HIS A 76 22.16 -2.83 -11.02
N SER A 77 22.90 -3.86 -11.43
CA SER A 77 22.82 -5.20 -10.90
C SER A 77 22.95 -5.18 -9.37
N VAL A 78 22.36 -6.21 -8.74
CA VAL A 78 22.33 -6.44 -7.29
C VAL A 78 23.68 -6.12 -6.62
N THR A 79 23.73 -5.02 -5.88
CA THR A 79 24.86 -4.72 -4.98
C THR A 79 24.53 -5.18 -3.56
N GLU A 80 25.12 -6.31 -3.15
CA GLU A 80 25.29 -6.61 -1.72
C GLU A 80 26.31 -5.61 -1.15
N ASN A 81 25.84 -4.50 -0.59
CA ASN A 81 26.71 -3.49 0.00
C ASN A 81 27.37 -4.02 1.29
N LYS A 82 28.60 -4.53 1.15
CA LYS A 82 29.57 -4.65 2.25
C LYS A 82 30.49 -3.43 2.21
N ILE A 83 30.38 -2.55 3.20
CA ILE A 83 31.23 -1.37 3.33
C ILE A 83 32.22 -1.63 4.46
N ASP A 84 33.52 -1.72 4.13
CA ASP A 84 34.60 -1.80 5.12
C ASP A 84 34.97 -0.37 5.58
N SER A 85 35.29 -0.19 6.86
CA SER A 85 35.58 1.11 7.46
C SER A 85 37.06 1.48 7.37
N GLY A 86 37.36 2.53 6.60
CA GLY A 86 38.68 3.16 6.50
C GLY A 86 38.70 4.56 7.12
N THR A 87 39.75 4.85 7.89
CA THR A 87 39.95 6.10 8.66
C THR A 87 40.21 7.32 7.80
N VAL A 88 39.60 8.46 8.12
CA VAL A 88 40.17 9.81 7.88
C VAL A 88 39.90 10.68 9.10
N SER A 89 40.96 11.32 9.61
CA SER A 89 40.95 12.32 10.69
C SER A 89 41.16 13.72 10.09
N GLY A 90 40.47 14.74 10.60
CA GLY A 90 40.79 16.13 10.22
C GLY A 90 39.82 17.18 10.77
N ALA A 91 40.33 18.00 11.70
CA ALA A 91 39.92 19.35 12.10
C ALA A 91 38.42 19.68 12.25
N ALA A 92 38.03 20.02 13.49
CA ALA A 92 36.86 20.86 13.77
C ALA A 92 37.31 22.32 13.93
N GLU A 93 36.50 23.26 13.44
CA GLU A 93 36.49 24.65 13.89
C GLU A 93 35.11 24.96 14.46
N GLU A 94 35.09 25.73 15.54
CA GLU A 94 33.93 25.94 16.40
C GLU A 94 33.00 27.06 15.88
N ASN A 95 31.71 26.92 16.13
CA ASN A 95 30.85 28.06 16.47
C ASN A 95 29.59 27.58 17.22
N HIS A 96 29.52 27.94 18.51
CA HIS A 96 28.32 27.86 19.34
C HIS A 96 27.27 28.92 18.88
N GLY A 97 25.99 28.80 19.22
CA GLY A 97 25.31 27.82 20.08
C GLY A 97 23.80 28.07 20.10
N ILE A 98 23.13 27.64 21.18
CA ILE A 98 21.65 27.56 21.34
C ILE A 98 21.05 26.29 20.67
N VAL A 99 21.57 25.10 21.01
CA VAL A 99 20.84 23.81 20.89
C VAL A 99 21.32 22.85 22.01
N ASN A 100 20.96 23.10 23.27
CA ASN A 100 21.75 22.58 24.42
C ASN A 100 20.97 22.00 25.63
N GLU A 101 19.69 21.62 25.53
CA GLU A 101 19.05 20.83 26.60
C GLU A 101 18.31 19.59 26.06
N GLU A 102 17.42 19.77 25.08
CA GLU A 102 16.72 18.62 24.46
C GLU A 102 17.67 17.73 23.65
N ASP A 103 18.57 18.31 22.85
CA ASP A 103 19.58 17.57 22.09
C ASP A 103 20.62 16.90 23.00
N GLU A 104 21.02 17.54 24.12
CA GLU A 104 21.92 16.92 25.10
C GLU A 104 21.27 15.70 25.78
N LYS A 105 19.97 15.80 26.09
CA LYS A 105 19.20 14.66 26.63
C LYS A 105 19.04 13.55 25.58
N LEU A 106 18.76 13.88 24.32
CA LEU A 106 18.65 12.90 23.24
C LEU A 106 19.97 12.16 22.98
N GLU A 107 21.11 12.84 23.07
CA GLU A 107 22.42 12.21 22.94
C GLU A 107 22.77 11.38 24.19
N ALA A 108 22.42 11.84 25.41
CA ALA A 108 22.60 11.06 26.63
C ALA A 108 21.78 9.76 26.63
N ASP A 109 20.51 9.80 26.18
CA ASP A 109 19.67 8.61 25.99
C ASP A 109 20.28 7.66 24.93
N PHE A 110 20.91 8.21 23.88
CA PHE A 110 21.58 7.41 22.85
C PHE A 110 22.89 6.77 23.33
N GLU A 111 23.69 7.47 24.13
CA GLU A 111 24.88 6.89 24.80
C GLU A 111 24.49 5.81 25.82
N ALA A 112 23.42 6.03 26.60
CA ALA A 112 22.86 5.00 27.49
C ALA A 112 22.44 3.74 26.73
N TYR A 113 21.85 3.87 25.54
CA TYR A 113 21.57 2.73 24.66
C TYR A 113 22.84 2.06 24.12
N LYS A 114 23.88 2.83 23.74
CA LYS A 114 25.17 2.27 23.30
C LYS A 114 25.84 1.41 24.39
N ALA A 115 25.50 1.57 25.68
CA ALA A 115 25.99 0.68 26.74
C ALA A 115 25.40 -0.75 26.67
N LYS A 116 24.22 -0.95 26.06
CA LYS A 116 23.57 -2.27 25.84
C LYS A 116 24.20 -3.02 24.64
N VAL A 117 25.53 -3.16 24.57
CA VAL A 117 26.22 -3.87 23.47
C VAL A 117 26.15 -5.39 23.64
N TYR A 118 25.64 -6.09 22.62
CA TYR A 118 25.71 -7.56 22.57
C TYR A 118 26.63 -8.03 21.43
N SER A 119 27.72 -8.72 21.78
CA SER A 119 28.72 -9.20 20.81
C SER A 119 28.26 -10.43 20.01
N LEU A 120 27.30 -10.23 19.12
CA LEU A 120 26.60 -11.31 18.41
C LEU A 120 27.09 -11.46 16.96
N THR A 121 27.60 -12.65 16.63
CA THR A 121 28.06 -13.01 15.26
C THR A 121 26.90 -13.34 14.31
N VAL A 122 25.68 -13.43 14.83
CA VAL A 122 24.45 -13.82 14.12
C VAL A 122 23.91 -12.60 13.37
N PRO A 123 23.82 -12.62 12.02
CA PRO A 123 23.31 -11.46 11.28
C PRO A 123 21.81 -11.26 11.50
N LEU A 124 21.36 -9.99 11.48
CA LEU A 124 19.96 -9.60 11.34
C LEU A 124 19.63 -9.40 9.85
N LYS A 125 18.56 -10.02 9.37
CA LYS A 125 18.04 -9.87 8.00
C LYS A 125 16.71 -9.12 8.03
N LEU A 126 16.64 -7.99 7.34
CA LEU A 126 15.43 -7.18 7.22
C LEU A 126 14.94 -7.13 5.77
N VAL A 127 13.64 -7.29 5.55
CA VAL A 127 12.98 -6.98 4.27
C VAL A 127 11.95 -5.88 4.51
N ALA A 128 12.18 -4.70 3.94
CA ALA A 128 11.45 -3.48 4.27
C ALA A 128 10.90 -2.75 3.05
N LEU A 129 9.94 -1.84 3.27
CA LEU A 129 9.47 -0.93 2.22
C LEU A 129 10.57 0.09 1.88
N ARG A 130 10.80 0.34 0.59
CA ARG A 130 11.77 1.33 0.12
C ARG A 130 11.42 2.73 0.65
N GLY A 131 12.40 3.42 1.22
CA GLY A 131 12.20 4.72 1.85
C GLY A 131 11.51 4.66 3.22
N SER A 132 11.37 3.47 3.83
CA SER A 132 10.83 3.32 5.19
C SER A 132 11.90 3.37 6.29
N VAL A 133 13.12 2.90 5.98
CA VAL A 133 14.28 2.94 6.87
C VAL A 133 15.32 3.90 6.27
N PRO A 134 15.67 5.01 6.96
CA PRO A 134 16.76 5.90 6.53
C PRO A 134 18.10 5.16 6.42
N PRO A 135 18.94 5.44 5.40
CA PRO A 135 20.29 4.85 5.32
C PRO A 135 21.19 5.16 6.53
N SER A 136 20.98 6.30 7.19
CA SER A 136 21.66 6.65 8.45
C SER A 136 21.36 5.65 9.56
N TRP A 137 20.10 5.21 9.73
CA TRP A 137 19.71 4.25 10.76
C TRP A 137 20.47 2.93 10.66
N ILE A 138 20.72 2.46 9.44
CA ILE A 138 21.52 1.23 9.19
C ILE A 138 22.95 1.44 9.69
N LYS A 139 23.57 2.58 9.38
CA LYS A 139 24.93 2.94 9.81
C LYS A 139 25.01 3.10 11.34
N ASP A 140 24.05 3.83 11.92
CA ASP A 140 24.02 4.15 13.34
C ASP A 140 23.82 2.89 14.18
N PHE A 141 22.88 2.02 13.79
CA PHE A 141 22.66 0.72 14.45
C PHE A 141 23.88 -0.20 14.39
N MET A 142 24.53 -0.32 13.22
CA MET A 142 25.78 -1.11 13.12
C MET A 142 26.91 -0.50 13.95
N SER A 143 26.92 0.82 14.13
CA SER A 143 27.93 1.52 14.93
C SER A 143 27.70 1.33 16.43
N SER A 144 26.44 1.39 16.90
CA SER A 144 26.09 1.19 18.32
C SER A 144 26.27 -0.26 18.78
N GLN A 145 26.06 -1.25 17.91
CA GLN A 145 26.20 -2.68 18.28
C GLN A 145 27.61 -3.26 18.08
N GLY A 146 28.57 -2.45 17.60
CA GLY A 146 29.98 -2.80 17.53
C GLY A 146 30.39 -3.73 16.38
N LYS A 147 31.71 -3.90 16.20
CA LYS A 147 32.37 -4.44 14.99
C LYS A 147 31.97 -5.86 14.55
N ARG A 148 31.23 -6.63 15.34
CA ARG A 148 30.84 -8.02 15.02
C ARG A 148 29.42 -8.15 14.50
N VAL A 149 28.56 -7.16 14.70
CA VAL A 149 27.18 -7.18 14.20
C VAL A 149 27.15 -7.09 12.68
N ARG A 150 26.16 -7.78 12.10
CA ARG A 150 25.95 -7.87 10.66
C ARG A 150 24.49 -7.61 10.35
N LEU A 151 24.19 -6.49 9.72
CA LEU A 151 22.84 -6.15 9.26
C LEU A 151 22.75 -6.38 7.74
N LYS A 152 21.72 -7.10 7.30
CA LYS A 152 21.42 -7.37 5.89
C LYS A 152 20.03 -6.84 5.56
N THR A 153 19.94 -5.72 4.85
CA THR A 153 18.67 -5.10 4.44
C THR A 153 18.32 -5.40 2.99
N ARG A 154 17.03 -5.56 2.68
CA ARG A 154 16.48 -5.58 1.32
C ARG A 154 15.25 -4.69 1.25
N PHE A 155 15.12 -3.92 0.17
CA PHE A 155 14.04 -2.94 0.03
C PHE A 155 13.14 -3.25 -1.18
N ARG A 156 11.86 -3.53 -0.91
CA ARG A 156 10.81 -3.75 -1.93
C ARG A 156 10.15 -2.44 -2.35
N ALA A 157 9.54 -2.41 -3.53
CA ALA A 157 8.96 -1.18 -4.07
C ALA A 157 7.64 -0.79 -3.38
N ASN A 158 6.86 -1.79 -2.93
CA ASN A 158 5.62 -1.64 -2.21
C ASN A 158 5.49 -2.76 -1.15
N LEU A 159 4.54 -2.63 -0.22
CA LEU A 159 4.28 -3.63 0.82
C LEU A 159 3.61 -4.89 0.26
N GLU A 160 2.82 -4.75 -0.81
CA GLU A 160 2.17 -5.86 -1.50
C GLU A 160 3.18 -6.90 -2.02
N GLU A 161 4.33 -6.46 -2.55
CA GLU A 161 5.45 -7.32 -2.95
C GLU A 161 6.04 -8.12 -1.77
N ILE A 162 6.16 -7.50 -0.58
CA ILE A 162 6.62 -8.18 0.64
C ILE A 162 5.57 -9.21 1.09
N PHE A 163 4.30 -8.81 1.10
CA PHE A 163 3.19 -9.67 1.50
C PHE A 163 2.99 -10.86 0.54
N PHE A 164 3.16 -10.64 -0.76
CA PHE A 164 3.15 -11.70 -1.77
C PHE A 164 4.34 -12.66 -1.61
N ASP A 165 5.54 -12.14 -1.38
CA ASP A 165 6.73 -12.96 -1.09
C ASP A 165 6.53 -13.90 0.12
N LEU A 166 5.72 -13.52 1.11
CA LEU A 166 5.36 -14.34 2.27
C LEU A 166 4.29 -15.40 1.96
N SER A 167 3.25 -15.02 1.22
CA SER A 167 2.11 -15.91 0.94
C SER A 167 2.38 -16.95 -0.14
N THR A 168 3.41 -16.77 -0.98
CA THR A 168 3.77 -17.76 -2.01
C THR A 168 4.26 -19.09 -1.40
N SER A 169 3.46 -20.15 -1.59
CA SER A 169 3.67 -21.48 -0.98
C SER A 169 4.86 -22.30 -1.52
N SER A 170 5.86 -21.66 -2.14
CA SER A 170 7.03 -22.35 -2.68
C SER A 170 7.95 -22.79 -1.54
N ARG A 171 7.96 -24.09 -1.24
CA ARG A 171 8.83 -24.74 -0.22
C ARG A 171 10.34 -24.56 -0.46
N LYS A 172 10.73 -23.90 -1.55
CA LYS A 172 12.09 -23.36 -1.75
C LYS A 172 12.00 -21.85 -1.71
N ALA A 173 12.42 -21.26 -0.59
CA ALA A 173 12.69 -19.83 -0.53
C ALA A 173 13.71 -19.47 -1.62
N LYS A 174 13.42 -18.42 -2.40
CA LYS A 174 14.39 -17.84 -3.33
C LYS A 174 15.32 -16.94 -2.51
N LYS A 175 16.64 -17.05 -2.71
CA LYS A 175 17.68 -16.32 -1.96
C LYS A 175 17.27 -14.88 -1.60
N GLY A 176 16.82 -14.69 -0.37
CA GLY A 176 16.23 -13.50 0.25
C GLY A 176 14.91 -12.97 -0.34
N SER A 177 13.93 -13.86 -0.47
CA SER A 177 12.51 -13.54 -0.27
C SER A 177 12.25 -13.06 1.16
N ALA A 178 11.06 -12.55 1.43
CA ALA A 178 10.61 -12.19 2.78
C ALA A 178 10.68 -13.37 3.78
N LEU A 179 10.48 -14.61 3.31
CA LEU A 179 10.52 -15.84 4.10
C LEU A 179 11.92 -16.23 4.66
N GLU A 180 13.00 -15.60 4.18
CA GLU A 180 14.33 -15.78 4.77
C GLU A 180 14.71 -14.67 5.77
N ALA A 181 13.87 -13.65 5.94
CA ALA A 181 14.15 -12.52 6.82
C ALA A 181 13.93 -12.88 8.30
N ASP A 182 14.64 -12.20 9.19
CA ASP A 182 14.33 -12.23 10.63
C ASP A 182 13.16 -11.28 10.96
N MET A 183 13.01 -10.18 10.20
CA MET A 183 11.89 -9.26 10.31
C MET A 183 11.49 -8.69 8.95
N ILE A 184 10.21 -8.35 8.82
CA ILE A 184 9.57 -7.84 7.62
C ILE A 184 8.79 -6.55 7.92
N SER A 185 8.70 -5.63 6.95
CA SER A 185 7.68 -4.57 6.98
C SER A 185 6.36 -5.10 6.43
N ILE A 186 5.27 -4.91 7.16
CA ILE A 186 3.90 -5.21 6.74
C ILE A 186 2.99 -4.01 7.06
N GLY A 187 2.02 -3.72 6.20
CA GLY A 187 0.98 -2.73 6.50
C GLY A 187 -0.07 -3.33 7.44
N ASP A 188 -0.56 -2.52 8.38
CA ASP A 188 -1.58 -2.88 9.37
C ASP A 188 -2.81 -3.62 8.80
N SER A 189 -3.32 -3.19 7.65
CA SER A 189 -4.47 -3.79 6.96
C SER A 189 -4.27 -5.26 6.53
N TRP A 190 -3.02 -5.73 6.43
CA TRP A 190 -2.71 -7.14 6.20
C TRP A 190 -2.43 -7.95 7.48
N LEU A 191 -2.31 -7.31 8.65
CA LEU A 191 -1.90 -7.97 9.90
C LEU A 191 -2.83 -9.14 10.25
N SER A 192 -4.14 -8.91 10.29
CA SER A 192 -5.13 -9.94 10.62
C SER A 192 -5.07 -11.14 9.68
N PHE A 193 -4.91 -10.89 8.38
CA PHE A 193 -4.82 -11.94 7.38
C PHE A 193 -3.50 -12.72 7.52
N ALA A 194 -2.38 -12.04 7.76
CA ALA A 194 -1.08 -12.68 7.98
C ALA A 194 -1.08 -13.61 9.21
N ILE A 195 -1.80 -13.24 10.27
CA ILE A 195 -2.00 -14.08 11.46
C ILE A 195 -2.86 -15.31 11.13
N LYS A 196 -4.03 -15.08 10.53
CA LYS A 196 -5.01 -16.13 10.18
C LYS A 196 -4.41 -17.20 9.26
N GLU A 197 -3.65 -16.78 8.24
CA GLU A 197 -2.94 -17.66 7.31
C GLU A 197 -1.58 -18.16 7.84
N LYS A 198 -1.22 -17.83 9.09
CA LYS A 198 0.01 -18.27 9.79
C LYS A 198 1.30 -17.92 9.03
N LEU A 199 1.31 -16.73 8.42
CA LEU A 199 2.44 -16.17 7.67
C LEU A 199 3.43 -15.41 8.57
N ILE A 200 3.04 -15.07 9.79
CA ILE A 200 3.86 -14.43 10.82
C ILE A 200 3.77 -15.18 12.16
N GLU A 201 4.73 -14.94 13.05
CA GLU A 201 4.79 -15.48 14.42
C GLU A 201 4.61 -14.35 15.46
N PRO A 202 3.98 -14.61 16.63
CA PRO A 202 3.82 -13.61 17.68
C PRO A 202 5.16 -13.29 18.35
N MET A 203 5.33 -12.04 18.79
CA MET A 203 6.50 -11.59 19.53
C MET A 203 6.33 -11.89 21.02
N LYS A 204 7.11 -12.85 21.51
CA LYS A 204 7.00 -13.36 22.89
C LYS A 204 7.84 -12.55 23.87
N GLY A 205 7.32 -12.32 25.07
CA GLY A 205 8.03 -11.63 26.16
C GLY A 205 8.37 -10.18 25.82
N VAL A 206 7.45 -9.51 25.09
CA VAL A 206 7.59 -8.09 24.75
C VAL A 206 7.17 -7.20 25.91
N GLU A 207 6.29 -7.69 26.77
CA GLU A 207 5.72 -7.02 27.93
C GLU A 207 6.81 -6.53 28.91
N ASP A 208 7.90 -7.29 29.02
CA ASP A 208 9.05 -6.97 29.85
C ASP A 208 10.05 -5.99 29.18
N GLN A 209 9.91 -5.70 27.88
CA GLN A 209 10.85 -4.85 27.14
C GLN A 209 10.57 -3.37 27.36
N ASP A 210 11.63 -2.58 27.53
CA ASP A 210 11.56 -1.14 27.75
C ASP A 210 10.81 -0.43 26.61
N TRP A 211 11.06 -0.83 25.36
CA TRP A 211 10.38 -0.27 24.19
C TRP A 211 8.86 -0.50 24.22
N TYR A 212 8.39 -1.66 24.66
CA TYR A 212 6.95 -1.96 24.71
C TYR A 212 6.28 -1.20 25.84
N LYS A 213 6.94 -1.11 27.01
CA LYS A 213 6.49 -0.29 28.13
C LYS A 213 6.29 1.18 27.73
N SER A 214 7.21 1.71 26.90
CA SER A 214 7.17 3.08 26.36
C SER A 214 6.15 3.33 25.24
N LEU A 215 5.54 2.30 24.65
CA LEU A 215 4.48 2.50 23.66
C LEU A 215 3.21 3.04 24.31
N SER A 216 2.45 3.82 23.54
CA SER A 216 1.11 4.27 23.93
C SER A 216 0.18 3.10 24.23
N ASP A 217 -0.81 3.31 25.10
CA ASP A 217 -1.86 2.31 25.31
C ASP A 217 -2.70 2.10 24.05
N LYS A 218 -2.84 3.14 23.22
CA LYS A 218 -3.43 3.02 21.87
C LYS A 218 -2.64 2.05 20.99
N TRP A 219 -1.31 2.07 21.00
CA TRP A 219 -0.49 1.08 20.28
C TRP A 219 -0.57 -0.31 20.92
N LYS A 220 -0.42 -0.43 22.24
CA LYS A 220 -0.50 -1.72 22.95
C LYS A 220 -1.81 -2.45 22.66
N ILE A 221 -2.94 -1.75 22.71
CA ILE A 221 -4.25 -2.30 22.32
C ILE A 221 -4.28 -2.62 20.82
N TYR A 222 -3.84 -1.70 19.96
CA TYR A 222 -3.94 -1.86 18.51
C TYR A 222 -3.06 -2.98 17.93
N LEU A 223 -2.05 -3.49 18.65
CA LEU A 223 -1.13 -4.54 18.15
C LEU A 223 -1.45 -5.95 18.64
N ARG A 224 -2.34 -6.09 19.65
CA ARG A 224 -2.69 -7.39 20.25
C ARG A 224 -3.82 -8.08 19.50
N ARG A 225 -3.63 -9.36 19.17
CA ARG A 225 -4.56 -10.15 18.36
C ARG A 225 -4.65 -11.60 18.85
N ASN A 226 -5.82 -12.21 18.64
CA ASN A 226 -5.99 -13.66 18.78
C ASN A 226 -5.45 -14.40 17.53
N LEU A 227 -5.49 -15.74 17.56
CA LEU A 227 -5.04 -16.59 16.45
C LEU A 227 -5.91 -16.50 15.17
N ALA A 228 -7.08 -15.86 15.23
CA ALA A 228 -7.91 -15.57 14.06
C ALA A 228 -7.55 -14.21 13.40
N GLY A 229 -6.65 -13.44 14.02
CA GLY A 229 -6.28 -12.09 13.57
C GLY A 229 -7.23 -10.99 14.03
N GLU A 230 -8.12 -11.27 14.98
CA GLU A 230 -9.09 -10.32 15.52
C GLU A 230 -8.52 -9.56 16.73
N ASN A 231 -9.05 -8.36 17.03
CA ASN A 231 -8.66 -7.56 18.19
C ASN A 231 -8.90 -8.36 19.48
N ALA A 232 -7.85 -8.56 20.29
CA ALA A 232 -7.92 -9.28 21.55
C ALA A 232 -7.02 -8.59 22.58
N PRO A 233 -7.57 -7.80 23.53
CA PRO A 233 -6.78 -7.09 24.54
C PRO A 233 -5.96 -8.00 25.46
N ASP A 234 -6.32 -9.28 25.56
CA ASP A 234 -5.63 -10.37 26.26
C ASP A 234 -4.75 -11.24 25.35
N GLY A 235 -4.81 -11.04 24.02
CA GLY A 235 -4.05 -11.81 23.03
C GLY A 235 -2.55 -11.48 22.96
N GLU A 236 -1.85 -12.12 22.04
CA GLU A 236 -0.40 -11.91 21.83
C GLU A 236 -0.13 -10.61 21.04
N THR A 237 1.06 -10.03 21.20
CA THR A 237 1.54 -8.93 20.33
C THR A 237 2.19 -9.52 19.07
N TRP A 238 1.70 -9.15 17.88
CA TRP A 238 2.17 -9.76 16.62
C TRP A 238 3.13 -8.91 15.80
N ALA A 239 3.17 -7.61 16.07
CA ALA A 239 3.97 -6.66 15.31
C ALA A 239 4.28 -5.40 16.14
N VAL A 240 5.22 -4.57 15.67
CA VAL A 240 5.59 -3.31 16.31
C VAL A 240 5.56 -2.17 15.29
N PRO A 241 4.87 -1.05 15.56
CA PRO A 241 4.84 0.09 14.66
C PRO A 241 6.23 0.71 14.57
N TYR A 242 6.63 1.12 13.37
CA TYR A 242 7.84 1.92 13.19
C TYR A 242 7.58 3.23 12.44
N ARG A 243 6.42 3.35 11.79
CA ARG A 243 5.85 4.61 11.32
C ARG A 243 4.35 4.48 11.12
N TRP A 244 3.66 5.62 11.11
CA TRP A 244 2.23 5.71 10.84
C TRP A 244 1.92 7.01 10.09
N GLY A 245 0.67 7.19 9.71
CA GLY A 245 0.14 8.44 9.20
C GLY A 245 -1.36 8.37 8.99
N SER A 246 -1.89 9.27 8.17
CA SER A 246 -3.31 9.37 7.87
C SER A 246 -3.61 9.30 6.38
N MET A 247 -4.86 9.02 6.05
CA MET A 247 -5.45 9.30 4.74
C MET A 247 -5.66 10.82 4.59
N VAL A 248 -5.26 11.37 3.45
CA VAL A 248 -5.28 12.82 3.19
C VAL A 248 -5.95 13.15 1.86
N ILE A 249 -6.44 14.39 1.76
CA ILE A 249 -6.93 14.99 0.52
C ILE A 249 -5.91 16.04 0.06
N ALA A 250 -5.47 15.97 -1.19
CA ALA A 250 -4.63 16.99 -1.80
C ALA A 250 -5.34 17.64 -2.99
N TYR A 251 -5.28 18.97 -3.11
CA TYR A 251 -5.94 19.70 -4.19
C TYR A 251 -5.06 20.80 -4.81
N LYS A 252 -5.34 21.14 -6.08
CA LYS A 252 -4.61 22.18 -6.82
C LYS A 252 -5.20 23.56 -6.55
N LYS A 253 -4.48 24.39 -5.78
CA LYS A 253 -4.82 25.79 -5.48
C LYS A 253 -5.20 26.59 -6.73
N SER A 254 -4.41 26.48 -7.79
CA SER A 254 -4.64 27.24 -9.03
C SER A 254 -5.96 26.86 -9.73
N LYS A 255 -6.44 25.61 -9.59
CA LYS A 255 -7.75 25.21 -10.10
C LYS A 255 -8.88 25.75 -9.23
N PHE A 256 -8.74 25.67 -7.92
CA PHE A 256 -9.73 26.18 -6.98
C PHE A 256 -9.90 27.71 -7.14
N GLN A 257 -8.79 28.45 -7.27
CA GLN A 257 -8.81 29.88 -7.59
C GLN A 257 -9.43 30.17 -8.97
N GLN A 258 -9.03 29.45 -10.02
CA GLN A 258 -9.54 29.64 -11.39
C GLN A 258 -11.07 29.49 -11.46
N TYR A 259 -11.63 28.48 -10.77
CA TYR A 259 -13.06 28.18 -10.77
C TYR A 259 -13.82 28.78 -9.57
N LYS A 260 -13.18 29.65 -8.78
CA LYS A 260 -13.75 30.30 -7.58
C LYS A 260 -14.34 29.32 -6.54
N LEU A 261 -13.73 28.15 -6.42
CA LEU A 261 -14.12 27.13 -5.44
C LEU A 261 -13.53 27.48 -4.06
N ALA A 262 -14.33 27.32 -3.01
CA ALA A 262 -13.82 27.38 -1.63
C ALA A 262 -12.74 26.29 -1.41
N PRO A 263 -11.77 26.48 -0.49
CA PRO A 263 -10.84 25.42 -0.08
C PRO A 263 -11.53 24.10 0.28
N ILE A 264 -10.81 22.98 0.22
CA ILE A 264 -11.25 21.72 0.83
C ILE A 264 -10.86 21.75 2.32
N GLU A 265 -11.80 21.40 3.18
CA GLU A 265 -11.62 21.28 4.62
C GLU A 265 -12.06 19.91 5.17
N ASP A 266 -13.03 19.25 4.53
CA ASP A 266 -13.61 17.99 5.02
C ASP A 266 -14.10 17.06 3.89
N TRP A 267 -14.51 15.83 4.24
CA TRP A 267 -14.99 14.83 3.27
C TRP A 267 -16.15 15.32 2.41
N ALA A 268 -17.06 16.12 2.99
CA ALA A 268 -18.23 16.66 2.29
C ALA A 268 -17.87 17.49 1.04
N ASP A 269 -16.67 18.08 1.01
CA ASP A 269 -16.21 18.87 -0.14
C ASP A 269 -15.94 18.02 -1.38
N LEU A 270 -15.73 16.71 -1.23
CA LEU A 270 -15.59 15.78 -2.35
C LEU A 270 -16.91 15.56 -3.11
N TRP A 271 -18.07 15.88 -2.52
CA TRP A 271 -19.40 15.74 -3.15
C TRP A 271 -19.83 16.97 -3.96
N ARG A 272 -19.01 18.03 -3.99
CA ARG A 272 -19.28 19.26 -4.75
C ARG A 272 -19.39 18.97 -6.26
N PRO A 273 -20.47 19.38 -6.96
CA PRO A 273 -20.73 19.00 -8.35
C PRO A 273 -19.67 19.51 -9.35
N GLU A 274 -18.91 20.55 -9.01
CA GLU A 274 -17.80 21.09 -9.80
C GLU A 274 -16.61 20.13 -9.88
N LEU A 275 -16.55 19.12 -9.00
CA LEU A 275 -15.52 18.09 -8.98
C LEU A 275 -15.85 16.87 -9.86
N ALA A 276 -16.90 16.92 -10.69
CA ALA A 276 -17.33 15.82 -11.55
C ALA A 276 -16.19 15.32 -12.46
N GLY A 277 -15.76 14.07 -12.27
CA GLY A 277 -14.59 13.52 -12.94
C GLY A 277 -13.26 14.26 -12.68
N ARG A 278 -13.11 14.94 -11.53
CA ARG A 278 -11.92 15.72 -11.13
C ARG A 278 -11.18 15.18 -9.91
N ILE A 279 -11.56 14.00 -9.40
CA ILE A 279 -10.92 13.35 -8.24
C ILE A 279 -10.21 12.06 -8.68
N SER A 280 -9.02 11.78 -8.17
CA SER A 280 -8.42 10.43 -8.13
C SER A 280 -8.41 9.89 -6.70
N MET A 281 -8.61 8.58 -6.52
CA MET A 281 -8.62 7.96 -5.19
C MET A 281 -7.89 6.61 -5.20
N VAL A 282 -7.36 6.20 -4.05
CA VAL A 282 -6.84 4.83 -3.85
C VAL A 282 -7.92 3.77 -4.13
N ASN A 283 -7.56 2.66 -4.78
CA ASN A 283 -8.49 1.56 -5.06
C ASN A 283 -8.53 0.55 -3.88
N SER A 284 -8.92 1.04 -2.70
CA SER A 284 -9.14 0.20 -1.51
C SER A 284 -10.63 0.24 -1.12
N PRO A 285 -11.38 -0.89 -1.14
CA PRO A 285 -12.78 -0.91 -0.76
C PRO A 285 -13.05 -0.35 0.64
N ARG A 286 -12.14 -0.59 1.59
CA ARG A 286 -12.24 -0.09 2.98
C ARG A 286 -12.07 1.42 3.05
N GLU A 287 -11.14 1.99 2.26
CA GLU A 287 -10.92 3.44 2.22
C GLU A 287 -12.06 4.16 1.48
N VAL A 288 -12.56 3.58 0.38
CA VAL A 288 -13.60 4.17 -0.46
C VAL A 288 -14.96 4.18 0.26
N VAL A 289 -15.39 3.04 0.82
CA VAL A 289 -16.63 3.01 1.62
C VAL A 289 -16.46 3.81 2.91
N GLY A 290 -15.29 3.74 3.55
CA GLY A 290 -15.01 4.48 4.77
C GLY A 290 -15.04 6.00 4.62
N ALA A 291 -14.58 6.56 3.49
CA ALA A 291 -14.75 7.98 3.19
C ALA A 291 -16.24 8.39 3.05
N VAL A 292 -17.08 7.49 2.51
CA VAL A 292 -18.55 7.68 2.50
C VAL A 292 -19.13 7.61 3.92
N LEU A 293 -18.64 6.68 4.75
CA LEU A 293 -19.08 6.57 6.15
C LEU A 293 -18.72 7.83 6.95
N LYS A 294 -17.49 8.34 6.86
CA LYS A 294 -17.11 9.62 7.52
C LYS A 294 -17.93 10.81 7.02
N TYR A 295 -18.19 10.89 5.71
CA TYR A 295 -19.10 11.91 5.15
C TYR A 295 -20.51 11.82 5.76
N MET A 296 -20.98 10.60 6.04
CA MET A 296 -22.26 10.34 6.71
C MET A 296 -22.19 10.40 8.25
N GLY A 297 -21.05 10.78 8.84
CA GLY A 297 -20.85 10.84 10.30
C GLY A 297 -20.63 9.50 11.00
N ALA A 298 -20.49 8.40 10.25
CA ALA A 298 -20.19 7.06 10.75
C ALA A 298 -18.69 6.76 10.79
N SER A 299 -18.31 5.63 11.41
CA SER A 299 -16.93 5.17 11.60
C SER A 299 -16.43 4.34 10.40
N TYR A 300 -15.13 4.38 10.10
CA TYR A 300 -14.50 3.42 9.18
C TYR A 300 -14.61 1.96 9.65
N ASN A 301 -14.86 1.73 10.95
CA ASN A 301 -14.94 0.44 11.61
C ASN A 301 -16.39 -0.05 11.80
N THR A 302 -17.37 0.56 11.13
CA THR A 302 -18.76 0.07 11.08
C THR A 302 -18.81 -1.40 10.60
N THR A 303 -19.46 -2.25 11.39
CA THR A 303 -19.60 -3.70 11.11
C THR A 303 -20.92 -4.06 10.43
N ASP A 304 -21.96 -3.26 10.65
CA ASP A 304 -23.32 -3.43 10.12
C ASP A 304 -23.83 -2.06 9.64
N LEU A 305 -24.05 -1.93 8.33
CA LEU A 305 -24.48 -0.68 7.71
C LEU A 305 -25.93 -0.32 8.04
N ASP A 306 -26.82 -1.30 8.24
CA ASP A 306 -28.26 -1.06 8.40
C ASP A 306 -28.61 -0.61 9.83
N SER A 307 -27.87 -1.07 10.85
CA SER A 307 -28.07 -0.63 12.24
C SER A 307 -27.22 0.55 12.68
N GLN A 308 -26.03 0.76 12.09
CA GLN A 308 -25.06 1.77 12.58
C GLN A 308 -24.99 3.04 11.71
N VAL A 309 -25.61 3.07 10.52
CA VAL A 309 -25.54 4.21 9.60
C VAL A 309 -26.93 4.79 9.36
N ALA A 310 -27.05 6.12 9.41
CA ALA A 310 -28.30 6.82 9.16
C ALA A 310 -28.81 6.55 7.73
N GLY A 311 -29.99 5.95 7.61
CA GLY A 311 -30.59 5.52 6.33
C GLY A 311 -30.04 4.19 5.79
N GLY A 312 -29.24 3.47 6.58
CA GLY A 312 -28.77 2.13 6.31
C GLY A 312 -27.88 1.99 5.08
N ARG A 313 -27.74 0.74 4.62
CA ARG A 313 -27.01 0.36 3.41
C ARG A 313 -27.45 1.14 2.17
N ILE A 314 -28.75 1.43 2.04
CA ILE A 314 -29.32 2.15 0.87
C ILE A 314 -28.77 3.59 0.82
N ALA A 315 -28.65 4.28 1.95
CA ALA A 315 -28.07 5.61 2.01
C ALA A 315 -26.56 5.58 1.69
N VAL A 316 -25.84 4.55 2.15
CA VAL A 316 -24.42 4.34 1.81
C VAL A 316 -24.23 4.11 0.30
N GLU A 317 -25.04 3.23 -0.32
CA GLU A 317 -24.99 2.99 -1.77
C GLU A 317 -25.27 4.27 -2.58
N LYS A 318 -26.28 5.05 -2.18
CA LYS A 318 -26.62 6.33 -2.83
C LYS A 318 -25.48 7.36 -2.70
N ASN A 319 -24.86 7.48 -1.53
CA ASN A 319 -23.77 8.44 -1.33
C ASN A 319 -22.48 8.00 -2.03
N LEU A 320 -22.20 6.69 -2.08
CA LEU A 320 -21.13 6.09 -2.87
C LEU A 320 -21.34 6.34 -4.37
N ALA A 321 -22.57 6.17 -4.89
CA ALA A 321 -22.92 6.49 -6.27
C ALA A 321 -22.80 7.99 -6.61
N SER A 322 -22.99 8.86 -5.62
CA SER A 322 -22.73 10.30 -5.79
C SER A 322 -21.22 10.58 -5.84
N LEU A 323 -20.43 10.02 -4.91
CA LEU A 323 -18.97 10.16 -4.87
C LEU A 323 -18.29 9.62 -6.14
N MET A 324 -18.73 8.46 -6.65
CA MET A 324 -18.16 7.86 -7.87
C MET A 324 -18.31 8.75 -9.13
N LYS A 325 -19.29 9.67 -9.17
CA LYS A 325 -19.40 10.66 -10.28
C LYS A 325 -18.31 11.73 -10.23
N GLN A 326 -17.75 11.97 -9.05
CA GLN A 326 -16.68 12.94 -8.81
C GLN A 326 -15.30 12.31 -9.11
N ILE A 327 -15.19 10.99 -8.91
CA ILE A 327 -13.97 10.22 -9.11
C ILE A 327 -13.79 9.82 -10.58
N LYS A 328 -12.69 10.28 -11.18
CA LYS A 328 -12.25 9.90 -12.54
C LYS A 328 -11.64 8.51 -12.59
N LEU A 329 -10.93 8.11 -11.54
CA LEU A 329 -10.25 6.82 -11.46
C LEU A 329 -9.96 6.38 -10.02
N PHE A 330 -9.98 5.07 -9.82
CA PHE A 330 -9.46 4.39 -8.65
C PHE A 330 -8.20 3.61 -9.06
N ASP A 331 -7.07 3.83 -8.39
CA ASP A 331 -5.82 3.07 -8.60
C ASP A 331 -5.03 3.03 -7.28
N SER A 332 -4.37 1.93 -6.93
CA SER A 332 -3.62 1.82 -5.65
C SER A 332 -2.12 2.14 -5.76
N THR A 333 -1.61 2.37 -6.97
CA THR A 333 -0.16 2.53 -7.25
C THR A 333 0.13 3.79 -8.07
N ASN A 334 -0.81 4.21 -8.91
CA ASN A 334 -0.63 5.24 -9.93
C ASN A 334 -1.63 6.38 -9.84
N TYR A 335 -2.51 6.42 -8.84
CA TYR A 335 -3.55 7.45 -8.71
C TYR A 335 -2.97 8.88 -8.74
N LEU A 336 -1.78 9.08 -8.17
CA LEU A 336 -1.04 10.35 -8.22
C LEU A 336 -0.54 10.75 -9.62
N LYS A 337 -0.47 9.84 -10.61
CA LYS A 337 -0.04 10.21 -11.98
C LYS A 337 -1.01 11.20 -12.62
N ALA A 338 -2.31 10.95 -12.51
CA ALA A 338 -3.33 11.86 -13.02
C ALA A 338 -3.30 13.22 -12.29
N PHE A 339 -3.07 13.19 -10.97
CA PHE A 339 -2.91 14.41 -10.19
C PHE A 339 -1.68 15.20 -10.63
N ASN A 340 -0.54 14.56 -10.85
CA ASN A 340 0.69 15.22 -11.30
C ASN A 340 0.49 15.93 -12.65
N VAL A 341 -0.04 15.23 -13.67
CA VAL A 341 -0.25 15.81 -15.01
C VAL A 341 -1.40 16.84 -15.06
N GLY A 342 -2.26 16.90 -14.05
CA GLY A 342 -3.36 17.88 -13.96
C GLY A 342 -4.70 17.41 -14.53
N ASP A 343 -4.80 16.12 -14.85
CA ASP A 343 -6.00 15.44 -15.34
C ASP A 343 -7.15 15.43 -14.33
N VAL A 344 -6.79 15.50 -13.05
CA VAL A 344 -7.67 15.65 -11.88
C VAL A 344 -7.18 16.85 -11.04
N TRP A 345 -8.09 17.45 -10.29
CA TRP A 345 -7.83 18.64 -9.47
C TRP A 345 -7.64 18.29 -8.00
N VAL A 346 -8.15 17.13 -7.58
CA VAL A 346 -8.11 16.60 -6.23
C VAL A 346 -7.60 15.16 -6.30
N THR A 347 -6.84 14.74 -5.29
CA THR A 347 -6.50 13.34 -5.07
C THR A 347 -6.67 12.97 -3.61
N VAL A 348 -7.13 11.74 -3.34
CA VAL A 348 -7.32 11.20 -1.99
C VAL A 348 -6.47 9.94 -1.85
N GLY A 349 -5.60 9.89 -0.84
CA GLY A 349 -4.69 8.76 -0.65
C GLY A 349 -3.86 8.87 0.62
N TRP A 350 -3.03 7.86 0.85
CA TRP A 350 -2.21 7.79 2.05
C TRP A 350 -1.16 8.91 2.08
N SER A 351 -0.97 9.54 3.23
CA SER A 351 0.01 10.62 3.41
C SER A 351 1.45 10.19 3.09
N SER A 352 1.73 8.88 3.17
CA SER A 352 2.97 8.23 2.74
C SER A 352 3.33 8.50 1.27
N ASP A 353 2.33 8.49 0.37
CA ASP A 353 2.50 8.71 -1.06
C ASP A 353 2.28 10.18 -1.43
N VAL A 354 1.23 10.78 -0.87
CA VAL A 354 0.72 12.10 -1.29
C VAL A 354 1.68 13.22 -0.91
N ILE A 355 2.21 13.23 0.32
CA ILE A 355 3.04 14.34 0.83
C ILE A 355 4.37 14.47 0.07
N PRO A 356 5.14 13.38 -0.18
CA PRO A 356 6.40 13.47 -0.95
C PRO A 356 6.24 13.99 -2.38
N VAL A 357 5.07 13.77 -2.99
CA VAL A 357 4.72 14.28 -4.32
C VAL A 357 4.30 15.75 -4.23
N ALA A 358 3.37 16.08 -3.33
CA ALA A 358 2.86 17.43 -3.15
C ALA A 358 3.96 18.46 -2.81
N LYS A 359 4.97 18.06 -2.02
CA LYS A 359 6.14 18.92 -1.69
C LYS A 359 6.95 19.39 -2.89
N ARG A 360 6.84 18.72 -4.03
CA ARG A 360 7.51 19.09 -5.29
C ARG A 360 6.67 20.04 -6.14
N MET A 361 5.51 20.49 -5.63
CA MET A 361 4.51 21.28 -6.35
C MET A 361 4.14 22.53 -5.54
N SER A 362 4.42 23.72 -6.07
CA SER A 362 4.09 25.00 -5.41
C SER A 362 2.58 25.29 -5.32
N ASN A 363 1.78 24.69 -6.20
CA ASN A 363 0.35 24.98 -6.35
C ASN A 363 -0.58 23.94 -5.70
N VAL A 364 -0.09 23.17 -4.72
CA VAL A 364 -0.87 22.13 -4.02
C VAL A 364 -1.07 22.50 -2.55
N THR A 365 -2.21 22.11 -2.01
CA THR A 365 -2.54 22.08 -0.57
C THR A 365 -2.89 20.64 -0.18
N VAL A 366 -2.48 20.18 1.00
CA VAL A 366 -2.78 18.83 1.53
C VAL A 366 -3.46 18.95 2.89
N ILE A 367 -4.60 18.31 3.08
CA ILE A 367 -5.33 18.34 4.36
C ILE A 367 -5.69 16.95 4.86
N VAL A 368 -5.74 16.80 6.18
CA VAL A 368 -6.55 15.78 6.87
C VAL A 368 -7.94 16.39 7.08
N PRO A 369 -9.04 15.72 6.66
CA PRO A 369 -10.41 16.17 6.86
C PRO A 369 -10.75 16.50 8.32
N LYS A 370 -11.46 17.62 8.57
CA LYS A 370 -11.81 18.11 9.92
C LYS A 370 -12.66 17.14 10.77
N SER A 371 -13.42 16.24 10.13
CA SER A 371 -14.17 15.16 10.77
C SER A 371 -13.32 13.91 11.09
N GLY A 372 -12.04 13.93 10.75
CA GLY A 372 -11.09 12.82 10.93
C GLY A 372 -11.03 11.88 9.73
N ALA A 373 -10.03 11.01 9.73
CA ALA A 373 -9.69 10.12 8.63
C ALA A 373 -9.13 8.78 9.13
N THR A 374 -8.95 7.83 8.24
CA THR A 374 -8.17 6.62 8.52
C THR A 374 -6.75 6.94 8.93
N LEU A 375 -6.27 6.22 9.93
CA LEU A 375 -4.87 6.07 10.26
C LEU A 375 -4.35 4.76 9.67
N TRP A 376 -3.16 4.82 9.08
CA TRP A 376 -2.42 3.66 8.60
C TRP A 376 -1.13 3.52 9.41
N ALA A 377 -0.67 2.29 9.60
CA ALA A 377 0.60 1.98 10.25
C ALA A 377 1.41 0.95 9.44
N ASP A 378 2.70 1.22 9.30
CA ASP A 378 3.67 0.21 8.87
C ASP A 378 4.30 -0.42 10.12
N LEU A 379 4.26 -1.75 10.15
CA LEU A 379 4.64 -2.55 11.28
C LEU A 379 5.83 -3.44 10.92
N TRP A 380 6.71 -3.67 11.89
CA TRP A 380 7.65 -4.77 11.88
C TRP A 380 6.96 -6.04 12.38
N ALA A 381 6.99 -7.12 11.58
CA ALA A 381 6.54 -8.44 12.01
C ALA A 381 7.66 -9.49 11.86
N ILE A 382 7.56 -10.60 12.58
CA ILE A 382 8.44 -11.75 12.43
C ILE A 382 7.77 -12.73 11.45
N PRO A 383 8.36 -13.04 10.29
CA PRO A 383 7.76 -13.99 9.35
C PRO A 383 7.76 -15.41 9.96
N ALA A 384 6.67 -16.15 9.74
CA ALA A 384 6.60 -17.53 10.17
C ALA A 384 7.57 -18.37 9.34
N VAL A 385 8.66 -18.80 9.97
CA VAL A 385 9.72 -19.53 9.27
C VAL A 385 9.18 -20.92 8.94
N SER A 386 8.84 -21.13 7.66
CA SER A 386 8.31 -22.42 7.19
C SER A 386 9.27 -23.56 7.56
N VAL A 387 8.72 -24.76 7.82
CA VAL A 387 9.53 -25.93 8.23
C VAL A 387 10.68 -26.20 7.24
N ALA A 388 10.45 -25.98 5.95
CA ALA A 388 11.47 -26.12 4.90
C ALA A 388 12.61 -25.07 4.99
N CYS A 389 12.35 -23.86 5.50
CA CYS A 389 13.40 -22.88 5.80
C CYS A 389 14.21 -23.28 7.05
N LYS A 390 13.55 -23.87 8.06
CA LYS A 390 14.22 -24.38 9.29
C LYS A 390 15.21 -25.50 8.96
N GLU A 391 14.92 -26.32 7.96
CA GLU A 391 15.83 -27.35 7.42
C GLU A 391 17.00 -26.74 6.62
N ALA A 392 16.75 -25.71 5.80
CA ALA A 392 17.78 -25.07 4.98
C ALA A 392 18.80 -24.23 5.77
N GLU A 393 18.45 -23.76 6.98
CA GLU A 393 19.35 -23.02 7.87
C GLU A 393 20.04 -23.90 8.93
N GLN A 394 20.18 -25.20 8.69
CA GLN A 394 21.00 -26.08 9.54
C GLN A 394 22.50 -25.77 9.40
N ILE A 395 23.06 -25.04 10.37
CA ILE A 395 24.51 -24.88 10.53
C ILE A 395 24.96 -25.92 11.57
N GLY A 396 25.66 -26.97 11.12
CA GLY A 396 26.16 -28.03 12.00
C GLY A 396 25.03 -28.82 12.70
N GLY A 397 23.90 -29.04 12.03
CA GLY A 397 22.76 -29.80 12.55
C GLY A 397 21.86 -29.04 13.54
N ARG A 398 22.10 -27.75 13.79
CA ARG A 398 21.21 -26.90 14.60
C ARG A 398 20.39 -25.99 13.69
N VAL A 399 19.06 -26.00 13.87
CA VAL A 399 18.15 -25.02 13.27
C VAL A 399 18.48 -23.64 13.84
N ARG A 400 18.66 -22.65 12.97
CA ARG A 400 18.83 -21.25 13.37
C ARG A 400 17.54 -20.74 14.07
N GLY A 401 17.67 -20.28 15.31
CA GLY A 401 16.62 -19.53 16.00
C GLY A 401 16.52 -18.08 15.51
N PRO A 402 15.49 -17.32 15.95
CA PRO A 402 15.32 -15.92 15.59
C PRO A 402 16.57 -15.10 15.97
N SER A 403 16.91 -14.10 15.15
CA SER A 403 18.08 -13.26 15.45
C SER A 403 17.92 -12.53 16.79
N PRO A 404 18.87 -12.66 17.74
CA PRO A 404 18.82 -11.94 19.01
C PRO A 404 18.90 -10.41 18.85
N LEU A 405 19.28 -9.93 17.66
CA LEU A 405 19.30 -8.51 17.29
C LEU A 405 17.89 -7.92 17.01
N ILE A 406 16.83 -8.73 16.95
CA ILE A 406 15.45 -8.28 16.70
C ILE A 406 15.01 -7.24 17.73
N GLN A 407 15.15 -7.54 19.03
CA GLN A 407 14.72 -6.64 20.10
C GLN A 407 15.53 -5.34 20.10
N GLN A 408 16.84 -5.41 19.86
CA GLN A 408 17.72 -4.25 19.76
C GLN A 408 17.36 -3.35 18.58
N TRP A 409 16.97 -3.92 17.43
CA TRP A 409 16.54 -3.16 16.26
C TRP A 409 15.19 -2.46 16.50
N ILE A 410 14.27 -3.13 17.20
CA ILE A 410 12.99 -2.53 17.61
C ILE A 410 13.22 -1.38 18.59
N GLU A 411 13.99 -1.61 19.66
CA GLU A 411 14.36 -0.60 20.65
C GLU A 411 15.06 0.60 19.99
N PHE A 412 16.01 0.34 19.09
CA PHE A 412 16.67 1.37 18.29
C PHE A 412 15.68 2.20 17.48
N CYS A 413 14.77 1.57 16.71
CA CYS A 413 13.80 2.27 15.87
C CYS A 413 12.82 3.15 16.66
N LEU A 414 12.55 2.80 17.93
CA LEU A 414 11.59 3.49 18.79
C LEU A 414 12.20 4.59 19.66
N GLN A 415 13.53 4.78 19.65
CA GLN A 415 14.18 5.88 20.39
C GLN A 415 13.65 7.25 19.96
N PRO A 416 13.48 8.22 20.88
CA PRO A 416 13.11 9.60 20.56
C PRO A 416 14.00 10.25 19.50
N ALA A 417 15.32 9.99 19.50
CA ALA A 417 16.26 10.48 18.49
C ALA A 417 15.95 9.99 17.05
N ARG A 418 15.22 8.88 16.90
CA ARG A 418 14.74 8.40 15.60
C ARG A 418 13.47 9.09 15.11
N SER A 419 12.90 10.04 15.86
CA SER A 419 11.85 10.93 15.36
C SER A 419 12.38 11.95 14.33
N LEU A 420 13.66 12.32 14.39
CA LEU A 420 14.25 13.41 13.59
C LEU A 420 14.09 13.28 12.06
N PRO A 421 14.18 12.09 11.43
CA PRO A 421 13.93 11.95 10.00
C PRO A 421 12.46 12.16 9.60
N PHE A 422 11.51 12.05 10.52
CA PHE A 422 10.11 12.37 10.29
C PHE A 422 9.86 13.88 10.45
N THR A 423 10.36 14.50 11.52
CA THR A 423 10.20 15.95 11.75
C THR A 423 10.93 16.79 10.70
N ARG A 424 12.15 16.40 10.32
CA ARG A 424 12.91 16.98 9.20
C ARG A 424 12.41 16.54 7.81
N GLU A 425 11.34 15.74 7.79
CA GLU A 425 10.58 15.30 6.62
C GLU A 425 11.38 14.53 5.56
N VAL A 426 12.43 13.83 5.99
CA VAL A 426 13.31 13.00 5.15
C VAL A 426 12.62 11.70 4.71
N ILE A 427 11.80 11.14 5.59
CA ILE A 427 10.92 10.00 5.31
C ILE A 427 9.46 10.38 5.58
N PRO A 428 8.49 9.78 4.86
CA PRO A 428 7.09 10.11 5.06
C PRO A 428 6.44 9.30 6.19
N GLY A 429 5.38 9.87 6.75
CA GLY A 429 4.72 9.40 7.97
C GLY A 429 5.24 10.12 9.22
N ALA A 430 4.93 9.58 10.39
CA ALA A 430 5.35 10.05 11.70
C ALA A 430 5.90 8.90 12.56
N SER A 431 6.71 9.21 13.57
CA SER A 431 7.20 8.22 14.53
C SER A 431 6.07 7.70 15.43
N PRO A 432 6.13 6.45 15.94
CA PRO A 432 5.08 5.89 16.79
C PRO A 432 4.79 6.72 18.05
N SER A 433 5.80 7.36 18.64
CA SER A 433 5.68 8.27 19.78
C SER A 433 4.86 9.54 19.49
N ALA A 434 4.83 10.00 18.24
CA ALA A 434 4.07 11.18 17.84
C ALA A 434 2.54 10.97 17.86
N LEU A 435 2.05 9.77 18.18
CA LEU A 435 0.63 9.47 18.34
C LEU A 435 0.05 10.01 19.67
N GLU A 436 0.89 10.15 20.71
CA GLU A 436 0.52 10.73 22.02
C GLU A 436 1.15 12.10 22.27
N GLY A 437 2.17 12.47 21.50
CA GLY A 437 2.89 13.73 21.69
C GLY A 437 1.99 14.95 21.49
N LEU A 438 2.01 15.86 22.48
CA LEU A 438 1.77 17.27 22.20
C LEU A 438 2.77 17.68 21.10
N LEU A 439 2.24 18.24 20.00
CA LEU A 439 3.06 18.69 18.89
C LEU A 439 4.01 19.77 19.40
N VAL A 440 5.31 19.44 19.50
CA VAL A 440 6.34 20.44 19.77
C VAL A 440 6.25 21.47 18.66
N SER A 441 5.86 22.70 19.01
CA SER A 441 5.95 23.83 18.11
C SER A 441 7.44 24.04 17.81
N GLU A 442 7.88 23.75 16.58
CA GLU A 442 9.25 24.08 16.21
C GLU A 442 9.50 25.57 16.45
N PRO A 443 10.65 25.94 17.05
CA PRO A 443 11.01 27.35 17.20
C PRO A 443 11.04 28.03 15.82
N GLU A 444 10.52 29.25 15.76
CA GLU A 444 10.19 30.01 14.54
C GLU A 444 11.36 30.29 13.57
N GLU A 445 12.60 29.92 13.91
CA GLU A 445 13.82 30.52 13.36
C GLU A 445 14.39 29.81 12.11
N THR A 446 13.98 28.59 11.77
CA THR A 446 14.40 27.91 10.53
C THR A 446 13.59 28.32 9.29
N LYS A 447 12.96 29.51 9.30
CA LYS A 447 12.15 30.08 8.20
C LYS A 447 12.97 30.61 7.00
N LYS A 448 14.06 29.95 6.62
CA LYS A 448 14.75 30.21 5.35
C LYS A 448 14.96 28.92 4.54
N ASP A 449 14.37 28.95 3.35
CA ASP A 449 14.71 28.15 2.17
C ASP A 449 14.23 26.69 2.08
N ARG A 450 12.96 26.44 2.45
CA ARG A 450 12.17 25.32 1.90
C ARG A 450 10.77 25.79 1.51
N THR A 451 10.28 25.35 0.35
CA THR A 451 8.88 25.56 -0.06
C THR A 451 7.95 24.75 0.85
N LYS A 452 7.59 25.33 2.01
CA LYS A 452 6.70 24.71 2.98
C LYS A 452 5.39 24.33 2.30
N LEU A 453 5.06 23.03 2.33
CA LEU A 453 3.81 22.53 1.80
C LEU A 453 2.67 23.20 2.56
N ASP A 454 1.67 23.67 1.82
CA ASP A 454 0.46 24.24 2.41
C ASP A 454 -0.40 23.10 2.97
N THR A 455 -0.51 23.01 4.30
CA THR A 455 -1.07 21.84 4.96
C THR A 455 -1.53 22.10 6.39
N ASN A 456 -2.52 21.33 6.85
CA ASN A 456 -2.98 21.33 8.26
C ASN A 456 -2.33 20.22 9.11
N LEU A 457 -1.28 19.56 8.60
CA LEU A 457 -0.45 18.63 9.36
C LEU A 457 0.81 19.33 9.91
N VAL A 458 1.24 18.95 11.10
CA VAL A 458 2.53 19.34 11.68
C VAL A 458 3.44 18.13 11.65
N SER A 459 4.58 18.20 10.94
CA SER A 459 5.54 17.09 10.83
C SER A 459 4.91 15.74 10.42
N GLY A 460 3.90 15.79 9.55
CA GLY A 460 3.15 14.61 9.07
C GLY A 460 2.03 14.12 10.00
N VAL A 461 1.79 14.79 11.13
CA VAL A 461 0.79 14.43 12.15
C VAL A 461 -0.44 15.37 12.06
N PRO A 462 -1.69 14.86 12.15
CA PRO A 462 -2.88 15.72 12.24
C PRO A 462 -2.93 16.51 13.55
N HIS A 463 -3.55 17.70 13.56
CA HIS A 463 -3.83 18.44 14.80
C HIS A 463 -4.63 17.57 15.81
N PRO A 464 -4.43 17.66 17.14
CA PRO A 464 -5.12 16.82 18.13
C PRO A 464 -6.66 16.74 17.99
N ASP A 465 -7.33 17.86 17.66
CA ASP A 465 -8.79 17.91 17.45
C ASP A 465 -9.27 17.15 16.20
N ILE A 466 -8.35 16.83 15.29
CA ILE A 466 -8.59 15.99 14.10
C ILE A 466 -8.14 14.56 14.42
N LEU A 467 -6.97 14.39 15.03
CA LEU A 467 -6.40 13.09 15.39
C LEU A 467 -7.30 12.28 16.35
N SER A 468 -7.99 12.95 17.27
CA SER A 468 -9.00 12.36 18.16
C SER A 468 -10.23 11.81 17.42
N LYS A 469 -10.50 12.28 16.20
CA LYS A 469 -11.56 11.79 15.30
C LYS A 469 -11.03 10.84 14.21
N CYS A 470 -9.72 10.63 14.17
CA CYS A 470 -9.05 9.69 13.29
C CYS A 470 -8.97 8.31 13.95
N GLU A 471 -9.14 7.28 13.14
CA GLU A 471 -9.28 5.89 13.59
C GLU A 471 -8.36 4.97 12.80
N PHE A 472 -7.68 4.05 13.50
CA PHE A 472 -7.00 2.95 12.81
C PHE A 472 -8.03 1.98 12.24
N LEU A 473 -7.67 1.32 11.14
CA LEU A 473 -8.51 0.27 10.59
C LEU A 473 -8.51 -0.94 11.51
N GLU A 474 -9.67 -1.24 12.09
CA GLU A 474 -9.88 -2.46 12.86
C GLU A 474 -10.25 -3.65 11.94
N PRO A 475 -9.97 -4.89 12.38
CA PRO A 475 -10.37 -6.11 11.67
C PRO A 475 -11.89 -6.15 11.57
N LEU A 476 -12.42 -6.20 10.35
CA LEU A 476 -13.86 -6.39 10.11
C LEU A 476 -14.17 -7.85 9.78
N PRO A 477 -15.40 -8.32 10.06
CA PRO A 477 -15.89 -9.59 9.54
C PRO A 477 -15.76 -9.67 8.01
N GLU A 478 -15.42 -10.86 7.48
CA GLU A 478 -15.30 -11.06 6.02
C GLU A 478 -16.61 -10.76 5.29
N ALA A 479 -17.76 -10.96 5.95
CA ALA A 479 -19.07 -10.59 5.43
C ALA A 479 -19.20 -9.07 5.15
N THR A 480 -18.75 -8.23 6.08
CA THR A 480 -18.74 -6.76 5.92
C THR A 480 -17.75 -6.34 4.82
N LEU A 481 -16.57 -6.96 4.75
CA LEU A 481 -15.59 -6.70 3.68
C LEU A 481 -16.10 -7.12 2.29
N LEU A 482 -16.84 -8.23 2.21
CA LEU A 482 -17.54 -8.67 1.01
C LEU A 482 -18.64 -7.68 0.62
N GLU A 483 -19.46 -7.23 1.57
CA GLU A 483 -20.50 -6.23 1.34
C GLU A 483 -19.93 -4.93 0.76
N TYR A 484 -18.82 -4.41 1.31
CA TYR A 484 -18.18 -3.19 0.82
C TYR A 484 -17.70 -3.35 -0.63
N ARG A 485 -17.17 -4.53 -1.01
CA ARG A 485 -16.80 -4.85 -2.40
C ARG A 485 -18.05 -4.89 -3.30
N LEU A 486 -19.13 -5.55 -2.84
CA LEU A 486 -20.39 -5.68 -3.59
C LEU A 486 -21.09 -4.33 -3.81
N LEU A 487 -21.05 -3.40 -2.85
CA LEU A 487 -21.55 -2.03 -2.99
C LEU A 487 -20.78 -1.23 -4.03
N ILE A 488 -19.45 -1.36 -4.04
CA ILE A 488 -18.60 -0.73 -5.06
C ILE A 488 -18.92 -1.29 -6.46
N ASP A 489 -19.13 -2.60 -6.57
CA ASP A 489 -19.44 -3.24 -7.84
C ASP A 489 -20.89 -3.01 -8.32
N SER A 490 -21.87 -2.85 -7.42
CA SER A 490 -23.25 -2.49 -7.80
C SER A 490 -23.30 -1.08 -8.38
N VAL A 491 -22.66 -0.11 -7.71
CA VAL A 491 -22.57 1.28 -8.17
C VAL A 491 -21.81 1.38 -9.50
N LYS A 492 -20.69 0.67 -9.66
CA LYS A 492 -19.96 0.62 -10.94
C LYS A 492 -20.85 0.12 -12.07
N LYS A 493 -21.63 -0.95 -11.86
CA LYS A 493 -22.58 -1.47 -12.85
C LYS A 493 -23.70 -0.48 -13.17
N GLN A 494 -24.24 0.21 -12.16
CA GLN A 494 -25.26 1.26 -12.36
C GLN A 494 -24.72 2.47 -13.14
N SER A 495 -23.43 2.79 -12.99
CA SER A 495 -22.78 3.91 -13.70
C SER A 495 -22.42 3.60 -15.16
N GLN A 496 -22.32 2.32 -15.52
CA GLN A 496 -22.19 1.88 -16.90
C GLN A 496 -23.59 1.82 -17.51
N GLU A 497 -23.96 2.82 -18.31
CA GLU A 497 -25.20 2.74 -19.10
C GLU A 497 -25.21 1.43 -19.90
N PRO A 498 -26.35 0.70 -19.97
CA PRO A 498 -26.48 -0.41 -20.90
C PRO A 498 -26.19 0.11 -22.30
N GLY A 499 -25.31 -0.59 -23.02
CA GLY A 499 -24.80 -0.12 -24.29
C GLY A 499 -25.93 0.10 -25.30
N LEU A 500 -25.69 0.90 -26.35
CA LEU A 500 -26.68 1.15 -27.40
C LEU A 500 -27.28 -0.16 -27.96
N VAL A 501 -26.49 -1.24 -27.98
CA VAL A 501 -26.88 -2.61 -28.35
C VAL A 501 -27.84 -3.27 -27.34
N GLU A 502 -27.70 -3.02 -26.04
CA GLU A 502 -28.60 -3.55 -25.00
C GLU A 502 -29.90 -2.76 -24.96
N LYS A 503 -29.83 -1.42 -25.02
CA LYS A 503 -31.01 -0.56 -25.23
C LYS A 503 -31.79 -0.97 -26.50
N LEU A 504 -31.09 -1.29 -27.59
CA LEU A 504 -31.71 -1.84 -28.82
C LEU A 504 -32.29 -3.24 -28.64
N LYS A 505 -31.62 -4.14 -27.90
CA LYS A 505 -32.17 -5.49 -27.59
C LYS A 505 -33.44 -5.41 -26.77
N ASP A 506 -33.53 -4.51 -25.80
CA ASP A 506 -34.73 -4.32 -24.99
C ASP A 506 -35.88 -3.74 -25.84
N ILE A 507 -35.60 -2.73 -26.67
CA ILE A 507 -36.58 -2.19 -27.63
C ILE A 507 -37.08 -3.27 -28.59
N VAL A 508 -36.19 -4.09 -29.15
CA VAL A 508 -36.55 -5.21 -30.04
C VAL A 508 -37.32 -6.29 -29.29
N SER A 509 -36.96 -6.60 -28.04
CA SER A 509 -37.67 -7.56 -27.19
C SER A 509 -39.10 -7.11 -26.89
N ILE A 510 -39.28 -5.84 -26.53
CA ILE A 510 -40.59 -5.21 -26.32
C ILE A 510 -41.42 -5.22 -27.62
N TRP A 511 -40.81 -4.90 -28.76
CA TRP A 511 -41.47 -4.98 -30.06
C TRP A 511 -41.91 -6.41 -30.42
N VAL A 512 -41.04 -7.40 -30.23
CA VAL A 512 -41.33 -8.82 -30.51
C VAL A 512 -42.44 -9.34 -29.59
N GLN A 513 -42.43 -8.99 -28.30
CA GLN A 513 -43.51 -9.34 -27.37
C GLN A 513 -44.84 -8.66 -27.75
N GLY A 514 -44.82 -7.37 -28.09
CA GLY A 514 -46.01 -6.64 -28.55
C GLY A 514 -46.59 -7.17 -29.86
N PHE A 515 -45.74 -7.57 -30.81
CA PHE A 515 -46.17 -8.22 -32.06
C PHE A 515 -46.78 -9.60 -31.79
N ARG A 516 -46.18 -10.39 -30.89
CA ARG A 516 -46.67 -11.73 -30.52
C ARG A 516 -48.01 -11.68 -29.79
N ALA A 517 -48.26 -10.64 -28.99
CA ALA A 517 -49.56 -10.41 -28.37
C ALA A 517 -50.65 -10.05 -29.40
N LYS A 518 -50.31 -9.26 -30.43
CA LYS A 518 -51.24 -8.89 -31.53
C LYS A 518 -51.52 -10.00 -32.55
N LEU A 519 -50.75 -11.09 -32.54
CA LEU A 519 -50.97 -12.28 -33.37
C LEU A 519 -51.80 -13.37 -32.68
N HIS A 520 -52.20 -13.15 -31.43
CA HIS A 520 -53.06 -14.03 -30.63
C HIS A 520 -54.36 -13.35 -30.17
N SER A 521 -54.72 -12.24 -30.83
CA SER A 521 -56.01 -11.53 -30.77
C SER A 521 -56.58 -11.38 -32.18
#